data_AF-A0A382QJF1-F1
#
_entry.id   AF-A0A382QJF1-F1
#
_cell.length_a   1.000
_cell.length_b   1.000
_cell.length_c   1.000
_cell.angle_alpha   90.00
_cell.angle_beta   90.00
_cell.angle_gamma   90.00
#
_symmetry.space_group_name_H-M   'P 1'
#
loop_
_entity.id
_entity.type
_entity.pdbx_description
1 polymer ?
#
loop_
_entity_poly.entity_id
_entity_poly.type
_entity_poly.pdbx_seq_one_letter_code
_entity_poly.pdbx_strand_id
1 'polypeptide(L)'
;VRLLQDPEAIAIFRVIIAEAVNSPHVATLFYQAGPEASLSTLSDVIEKFGEGSLSRDIAQQLAVDYCALLKGEYHTMMLCGIQSPLQDEAITAHVNSAAEKILLLFTHYTQQHN
;
A
#
# COMPACT_ATOMS: atom_id res chain seq x y z
N VAL A 1 8.23 -1.13 -1.58
CA VAL A 1 8.08 -2.57 -1.93
C VAL A 1 8.99 -3.47 -1.12
N ARG A 2 10.31 -3.23 -1.02
CA ARG A 2 11.20 -4.08 -0.20
C ARG A 2 10.70 -4.33 1.22
N LEU A 3 10.24 -3.30 1.94
CA LEU A 3 9.59 -3.45 3.26
C LEU A 3 8.30 -4.31 3.25
N LEU A 4 7.54 -4.30 2.15
CA LEU A 4 6.32 -5.13 2.00
C LEU A 4 6.64 -6.60 1.71
N GLN A 5 7.87 -6.88 1.27
CA GLN A 5 8.38 -8.21 0.97
C GLN A 5 9.43 -8.67 2.00
N ASP A 6 9.66 -7.87 3.05
CA ASP A 6 10.60 -8.21 4.09
C ASP A 6 10.12 -9.47 4.84
N PRO A 7 10.94 -10.53 4.95
CA PRO A 7 10.52 -11.78 5.58
C PRO A 7 10.05 -11.62 7.02
N GLU A 8 10.66 -10.71 7.80
CA GLU A 8 10.25 -10.44 9.18
C GLU A 8 8.90 -9.74 9.23
N ALA A 9 8.69 -8.72 8.41
CA ALA A 9 7.39 -8.07 8.26
C ALA A 9 6.29 -9.07 7.86
N ILE A 10 6.54 -9.94 6.87
CA ILE A 10 5.60 -10.99 6.44
C ILE A 10 5.29 -11.96 7.60
N ALA A 11 6.29 -12.33 8.40
CA ALA A 11 6.09 -13.19 9.56
C ALA A 11 5.17 -12.53 10.61
N ILE A 12 5.37 -11.24 10.90
CA ILE A 12 4.50 -10.49 11.81
C ILE A 12 3.06 -10.44 11.29
N PHE A 13 2.87 -10.13 10.01
CA PHE A 13 1.52 -10.14 9.40
C PHE A 13 0.84 -11.51 9.57
N ARG A 14 1.55 -12.62 9.35
CA ARG A 14 0.99 -13.97 9.56
C ARG A 14 0.56 -14.21 11.00
N VAL A 15 1.37 -13.81 11.98
CA VAL A 15 1.03 -13.92 13.40
C VAL A 15 -0.22 -13.10 13.71
N ILE A 16 -0.28 -11.85 13.27
CA ILE A 16 -1.44 -10.98 13.51
C ILE A 16 -2.70 -11.55 12.87
N ILE A 17 -2.62 -12.04 11.63
CA ILE A 17 -3.77 -12.65 10.93
C ILE A 17 -4.26 -13.91 11.67
N ALA A 18 -3.34 -14.75 12.14
CA ALA A 18 -3.70 -15.95 12.91
C ALA A 18 -4.37 -15.59 14.24
N GLU A 19 -3.85 -14.57 14.95
CA GLU A 19 -4.39 -14.14 16.24
C GLU A 19 -5.67 -13.29 16.13
N ALA A 20 -5.94 -12.68 14.98
CA ALA A 20 -7.12 -11.83 14.77
C ALA A 20 -8.44 -12.56 15.04
N VAL A 21 -8.48 -13.89 14.83
CA VAL A 21 -9.65 -14.73 15.11
C VAL A 21 -9.92 -14.82 16.62
N ASN A 22 -8.85 -14.83 17.44
CA ASN A 22 -8.94 -14.94 18.90
C ASN A 22 -9.06 -13.57 19.58
N SER A 23 -8.39 -12.56 19.05
CA SER A 23 -8.36 -11.20 19.59
C SER A 23 -8.36 -10.16 18.47
N PRO A 24 -9.53 -9.71 17.99
CA PRO A 24 -9.61 -8.67 16.97
C PRO A 24 -8.88 -7.37 17.35
N HIS A 25 -8.76 -7.10 18.65
CA HIS A 25 -8.05 -5.93 19.16
C HIS A 25 -6.57 -5.90 18.76
N VAL A 26 -5.90 -7.06 18.67
CA VAL A 26 -4.48 -7.11 18.26
C VAL A 26 -4.29 -6.66 16.82
N ALA A 27 -5.24 -7.02 15.94
CA ALA A 27 -5.22 -6.61 14.54
C ALA A 27 -5.44 -5.10 14.40
N THR A 28 -6.34 -4.52 15.21
CA THR A 28 -6.56 -3.06 15.25
C THR A 28 -5.30 -2.32 15.68
N LEU A 29 -4.67 -2.74 16.79
CA LEU A 29 -3.44 -2.10 17.28
C LEU A 29 -2.32 -2.18 16.24
N PHE A 30 -2.15 -3.34 15.61
CA PHE A 30 -1.17 -3.53 14.55
C PHE A 30 -1.43 -2.61 13.35
N TYR A 31 -2.70 -2.51 12.90
CA TYR A 31 -3.07 -1.66 11.78
C TYR A 31 -2.79 -0.18 12.06
N GLN A 32 -3.18 0.31 13.24
CA GLN A 32 -2.97 1.69 13.67
C GLN A 32 -1.48 2.04 13.83
N ALA A 33 -0.68 1.11 14.38
CA ALA A 33 0.73 1.34 14.64
C ALA A 33 1.61 1.32 13.39
N GLY A 34 1.18 0.66 12.30
CA GLY A 34 2.00 0.48 11.10
C GLY A 34 1.30 0.94 9.81
N PRO A 35 0.41 0.11 9.23
CA PRO A 35 -0.26 0.40 7.97
C PRO A 35 -0.93 1.79 7.88
N GLU A 36 -1.63 2.21 8.94
CA GLU A 36 -2.34 3.49 8.96
C GLU A 36 -1.39 4.69 8.84
N ALA A 37 -0.28 4.70 9.59
CA ALA A 37 0.72 5.75 9.52
C ALA A 37 1.36 5.87 8.13
N SER A 38 1.62 4.73 7.48
CA SER A 38 2.17 4.70 6.12
C SER A 38 1.18 5.25 5.10
N LEU A 39 -0.10 4.89 5.22
CA LEU A 39 -1.17 5.40 4.36
C LEU A 39 -1.40 6.89 4.57
N SER A 40 -1.41 7.39 5.81
CA SER A 40 -1.53 8.81 6.10
C SER A 40 -0.40 9.60 5.44
N THR A 41 0.84 9.13 5.61
CA THR A 41 2.02 9.79 5.03
C THR A 41 1.91 9.86 3.50
N LEU A 42 1.49 8.77 2.85
CA LEU A 42 1.32 8.74 1.40
C LEU A 42 0.16 9.64 0.93
N SER A 43 -0.93 9.69 1.70
CA SER A 43 -2.10 10.54 1.42
C SER A 43 -1.70 12.02 1.43
N ASP A 44 -0.95 12.45 2.46
CA ASP A 44 -0.46 13.82 2.60
C ASP A 44 0.45 14.23 1.42
N VAL A 45 1.27 13.29 0.93
CA VAL A 45 2.13 13.51 -0.23
C VAL A 45 1.30 13.68 -1.51
N ILE A 46 0.30 12.82 -1.74
CA ILE A 46 -0.58 12.90 -2.92
C ILE A 46 -1.40 14.19 -2.90
N GLU A 47 -1.98 14.55 -1.75
CA GLU A 47 -2.74 15.79 -1.58
C GLU A 47 -1.87 17.01 -1.92
N LYS A 48 -0.63 17.03 -1.41
CA LYS A 48 0.33 18.10 -1.71
C LYS A 48 0.64 18.20 -3.21
N PHE A 49 0.85 17.08 -3.90
CA PHE A 49 1.09 17.09 -5.35
C PHE A 49 -0.14 17.50 -6.16
N GLY A 50 -1.34 17.31 -5.62
CA GLY A 50 -2.58 17.78 -6.23
C GLY A 50 -2.69 19.32 -6.26
N GLU A 51 -1.90 20.05 -5.47
CA GLU A 51 -1.87 21.52 -5.44
C GLU A 51 -3.28 22.16 -5.31
N GLY A 52 -4.18 21.51 -4.58
CA GLY A 52 -5.57 21.96 -4.38
C GLY A 52 -6.58 21.46 -5.42
N SER A 53 -6.14 20.77 -6.47
CA SER A 53 -7.04 20.12 -7.46
C SER A 53 -7.59 18.76 -7.00
N LEU A 54 -7.10 18.23 -5.88
CA LEU A 54 -7.62 17.02 -5.24
C LEU A 54 -8.20 17.35 -3.88
N SER A 55 -9.35 16.77 -3.57
CA SER A 55 -9.84 16.73 -2.20
C SER A 55 -9.02 15.73 -1.37
N ARG A 56 -9.01 15.94 -0.05
CA ARG A 56 -8.34 15.03 0.89
C ARG A 56 -8.84 13.59 0.79
N ASP A 57 -10.15 13.41 0.59
CA ASP A 57 -10.77 12.08 0.44
C ASP A 57 -10.24 11.35 -0.80
N ILE A 58 -10.08 12.07 -1.93
CA ILE A 58 -9.54 11.49 -3.16
C ILE A 58 -8.05 11.19 -3.01
N ALA A 59 -7.28 12.08 -2.35
CA ALA A 59 -5.87 11.82 -2.06
C ALA A 59 -5.68 10.57 -1.20
N GLN A 60 -6.54 10.37 -0.19
CA GLN A 60 -6.55 9.17 0.65
C GLN A 60 -6.90 7.91 -0.15
N GLN A 61 -7.91 7.99 -1.03
CA GLN A 61 -8.26 6.87 -1.91
C GLN A 61 -7.09 6.49 -2.83
N LEU A 62 -6.44 7.47 -3.46
CA LEU A 62 -5.28 7.24 -4.32
C LEU A 62 -4.09 6.64 -3.56
N ALA A 63 -3.89 6.99 -2.29
CA ALA A 63 -2.87 6.37 -1.45
C ALA A 63 -3.16 4.87 -1.22
N VAL A 64 -4.41 4.54 -0.91
CA VAL A 64 -4.86 3.14 -0.78
C VAL A 64 -4.69 2.37 -2.08
N ASP A 65 -5.12 2.96 -3.20
CA ASP A 65 -5.00 2.36 -4.53
C ASP A 65 -3.53 2.10 -4.90
N TYR A 66 -2.64 3.06 -4.63
CA TYR A 66 -1.22 2.88 -4.90
C TYR A 66 -0.61 1.79 -4.02
N CYS A 67 -0.94 1.75 -2.73
CA CYS A 67 -0.51 0.67 -1.86
C CYS A 67 -1.01 -0.71 -2.35
N ALA A 68 -2.24 -0.80 -2.86
CA ALA A 68 -2.77 -2.03 -3.43
C ALA A 68 -2.00 -2.44 -4.70
N LEU A 69 -1.72 -1.50 -5.61
CA LEU A 69 -0.90 -1.74 -6.80
C LEU A 69 0.52 -2.22 -6.44
N LEU A 70 1.15 -1.60 -5.43
CA LEU A 70 2.47 -1.98 -4.95
C LEU A 70 2.50 -3.36 -4.31
N LYS A 71 1.46 -3.73 -3.56
CA LYS A 71 1.33 -5.08 -2.99
C LYS A 71 1.12 -6.14 -4.08
N GLY A 72 0.28 -5.82 -5.06
CA GLY A 72 -0.15 -6.75 -6.10
C GLY A 72 -0.63 -8.09 -5.53
N GLU A 73 -0.54 -9.14 -6.33
CA GLU A 73 -0.77 -10.51 -5.84
C GLU A 73 0.39 -11.04 -4.97
N TYR A 74 1.59 -10.45 -5.10
CA TYR A 74 2.80 -10.92 -4.42
C TYR A 74 2.66 -10.90 -2.90
N HIS A 75 2.04 -9.88 -2.32
CA HIS A 75 1.85 -9.79 -0.87
C HIS A 75 1.05 -10.98 -0.32
N THR A 76 -0.08 -11.29 -0.96
CA THR A 76 -0.90 -12.45 -0.59
C THR A 76 -0.13 -13.76 -0.78
N MET A 77 0.56 -13.94 -1.92
CA MET A 77 1.33 -15.15 -2.15
C MET A 77 2.46 -15.34 -1.12
N MET A 78 3.14 -14.27 -0.69
CA MET A 78 4.16 -14.36 0.36
C MET A 78 3.56 -14.70 1.73
N LEU A 79 2.40 -14.11 2.07
CA LEU A 79 1.67 -14.48 3.28
C LEU A 79 1.30 -15.97 3.29
N CYS A 80 0.89 -16.51 2.15
CA CYS A 80 0.60 -17.94 1.98
C CYS A 80 1.84 -18.84 1.85
N GLY A 81 3.06 -18.27 1.82
CA GLY A 81 4.30 -19.05 1.63
C GLY A 81 4.50 -19.61 0.22
N ILE A 82 3.76 -19.09 -0.77
CA ILE A 82 3.80 -19.51 -2.18
C ILE A 82 4.96 -18.82 -2.92
N GLN A 83 5.24 -17.57 -2.56
CA GLN A 83 6.19 -16.70 -3.26
C GLN A 83 7.30 -16.26 -2.30
N SER A 84 8.55 -16.30 -2.79
CA SER A 84 9.69 -15.63 -2.15
C SER A 84 9.79 -14.17 -2.60
N PRO A 85 10.46 -13.29 -1.85
CA PRO A 85 10.68 -11.90 -2.25
C PRO A 85 11.21 -11.78 -3.68
N LEU A 86 10.71 -10.79 -4.42
CA LEU A 86 11.16 -10.54 -5.78
C LEU A 86 12.62 -10.07 -5.77
N GLN A 87 13.34 -10.37 -6.85
CA GLN A 87 14.66 -9.80 -7.09
C GLN A 87 14.54 -8.33 -7.50
N ASP A 88 15.62 -7.57 -7.38
CA ASP A 88 15.62 -6.11 -7.54
C ASP A 88 15.14 -5.63 -8.91
N GLU A 89 15.47 -6.35 -9.98
CA GLU A 89 15.01 -6.04 -11.33
C GLU A 89 13.49 -6.19 -11.45
N ALA A 90 12.93 -7.26 -10.87
CA ALA A 90 11.49 -7.52 -10.85
C ALA A 90 10.75 -6.54 -9.93
N ILE A 91 11.34 -6.16 -8.79
CA ILE A 91 10.81 -5.09 -7.92
C ILE A 91 10.72 -3.79 -8.71
N THR A 92 11.78 -3.42 -9.43
CA THR A 92 11.84 -2.17 -10.20
C THR A 92 10.77 -2.16 -11.30
N ALA A 93 10.65 -3.25 -12.07
CA ALA A 93 9.62 -3.37 -13.10
C ALA A 93 8.20 -3.27 -12.52
N HIS A 94 7.94 -3.92 -11.39
CA HIS A 94 6.65 -3.89 -10.70
C HIS A 94 6.31 -2.49 -10.17
N VAL A 95 7.26 -1.83 -9.51
CA VAL A 95 7.10 -0.45 -9.00
C VAL A 95 6.82 0.51 -10.15
N ASN A 96 7.54 0.41 -11.26
CA ASN A 96 7.32 1.27 -12.42
C ASN A 96 5.92 1.10 -13.00
N SER A 97 5.43 -0.14 -13.12
CA SER A 97 4.06 -0.39 -13.58
C SER A 97 3.01 0.16 -12.61
N ALA A 98 3.22 0.01 -11.30
CA ALA A 98 2.33 0.59 -10.29
C ALA A 98 2.33 2.12 -10.34
N ALA A 99 3.51 2.74 -10.50
CA ALA A 99 3.68 4.18 -10.63
C ALA A 99 2.99 4.74 -11.88
N GLU A 100 3.13 4.08 -13.03
CA GLU A 100 2.44 4.46 -14.26
C GLU A 100 0.91 4.46 -14.07
N LYS A 101 0.36 3.38 -13.49
CA LYS A 101 -1.08 3.24 -13.26
C LYS A 101 -1.62 4.31 -12.30
N ILE A 102 -0.92 4.57 -11.20
CA ILE A 102 -1.38 5.59 -10.26
C ILE A 102 -1.25 7.00 -10.84
N LEU A 103 -0.25 7.27 -11.68
CA LEU A 103 -0.14 8.56 -12.37
C LEU A 103 -1.32 8.83 -13.30
N LEU A 104 -1.81 7.80 -14.00
CA LEU A 104 -3.02 7.91 -14.81
C LEU A 104 -4.25 8.26 -13.97
N LEU A 105 -4.45 7.59 -12.83
CA LEU A 105 -5.55 7.88 -11.91
C LEU A 105 -5.42 9.27 -11.31
N PHE A 106 -4.23 9.63 -10.82
CA PHE A 106 -3.94 10.94 -10.27
C PHE A 106 -4.27 12.05 -11.29
N THR A 107 -3.82 11.91 -12.53
CA THR A 107 -4.10 12.88 -13.61
C THR A 107 -5.59 12.98 -13.91
N HIS A 108 -6.30 11.87 -13.88
CA HIS A 108 -7.75 11.87 -14.08
C HIS A 108 -8.47 12.68 -13.00
N TYR A 109 -8.15 12.45 -11.73
CA TYR A 109 -8.83 13.13 -10.62
C TYR A 109 -8.44 14.60 -10.48
N THR A 110 -7.21 14.99 -10.82
CA THR A 110 -6.80 16.41 -10.81
C THR A 110 -7.48 17.22 -11.91
N GLN A 111 -7.90 16.57 -13.00
CA GLN A 111 -8.57 17.22 -14.13
C GLN A 111 -10.10 17.34 -13.97
N GLN A 112 -10.72 16.51 -13.12
CA GLN A 112 -12.19 16.52 -12.93
C GLN A 112 -12.71 17.70 -12.09
N HIS A 113 -11.84 18.43 -11.40
CA HIS A 113 -12.19 19.57 -10.55
C HIS A 113 -11.89 20.95 -11.16
N ASN A 114 -11.58 21.01 -12.46
CA ASN A 114 -11.48 22.25 -13.24
C ASN A 114 -12.72 22.50 -14.11
#